data_AF-A0A0C2SP54-F1
#
_entry.id   AF-A0A0C2SP54-F1
#
_cell.length_a   1.000
_cell.length_b   1.000
_cell.length_c   1.000
_cell.angle_alpha   90.00
_cell.angle_beta   90.00
_cell.angle_gamma   90.00
#
_symmetry.space_group_name_H-M   'P 1'
#
loop_
_entity.id
_entity.type
_entity.pdbx_description
1 polymer ?
#
loop_
_entity_poly.entity_id
_entity_poly.type
_entity_poly.pdbx_seq_one_letter_code
_entity_poly.pdbx_strand_id
1 'polypeptide(L)'
;SFINTINLESVPDSEIAGVSVYPSRAEVTRIFKLSVEPGQNLVKINGLPNDLESDAVRYGSSHRRFKYDANGNVRVEGRGLATIHDVTVWVMPASSELEIPAALSDLEERKKRIENALERNKKMNRAAESYLFMLQVGQVKADELDKLLEGYDMVGTKLDDKILDL
;
A
#
# COMPACT_ATOMS: atom_id res chain seq x y z
N SER A 1 30.62 31.33 -5.41
CA SER A 1 31.18 30.43 -4.39
C SER A 1 31.04 29.00 -4.90
N PHE A 2 31.90 28.09 -4.48
CA PHE A 2 31.67 26.66 -4.67
C PHE A 2 30.64 26.21 -3.63
N ILE A 3 29.59 25.50 -4.04
CA ILE A 3 28.57 24.95 -3.15
C ILE A 3 28.76 23.44 -3.14
N ASN A 4 29.15 22.89 -1.99
CA ASN A 4 29.22 21.45 -1.83
C ASN A 4 27.79 20.89 -1.77
N THR A 5 27.44 19.88 -2.57
CA THR A 5 26.09 19.30 -2.60
C THR A 5 26.10 17.91 -1.99
N ILE A 6 25.23 17.70 -1.01
CA ILE A 6 25.07 16.44 -0.29
C ILE A 6 23.64 15.94 -0.56
N ASN A 7 23.51 14.78 -1.21
CA ASN A 7 22.22 14.13 -1.47
C ASN A 7 22.05 12.96 -0.51
N LEU A 8 20.90 12.90 0.15
CA LEU A 8 20.53 11.89 1.12
C LEU A 8 19.13 11.38 0.80
N GLU A 9 18.89 10.12 1.12
CA GLU A 9 17.58 9.46 1.07
C GLU A 9 17.06 9.27 2.49
N SER A 10 15.81 9.64 2.72
CA SER A 10 15.19 9.69 4.06
C SER A 10 15.27 8.36 4.82
N VAL A 11 15.13 7.22 4.13
CA VAL A 11 15.13 5.90 4.78
C VAL A 11 16.54 5.34 5.00
N PRO A 12 17.40 5.19 3.98
CA PRO A 12 18.71 4.54 4.16
C PRO A 12 19.75 5.44 4.84
N ASP A 13 19.64 6.77 4.73
CA ASP A 13 20.65 7.69 5.27
C ASP A 13 20.26 8.29 6.63
N SER A 14 19.21 7.75 7.28
CA SER A 14 18.80 8.19 8.61
C SER A 14 18.41 7.06 9.55
N GLU A 15 18.47 7.36 10.84
CA GLU A 15 17.97 6.52 11.91
C GLU A 15 16.78 7.21 12.58
N ILE A 16 15.70 6.47 12.87
CA ILE A 16 14.60 6.98 13.71
C ILE A 16 15.10 7.02 15.15
N ALA A 17 15.21 8.23 15.70
CA ALA A 17 15.67 8.45 17.07
C ALA A 17 14.52 8.55 18.08
N GLY A 18 13.30 8.82 17.61
CA GLY A 18 12.13 8.94 18.47
C GLY A 18 10.84 9.01 17.68
N VAL A 19 9.77 8.52 18.30
CA VAL A 19 8.40 8.60 17.79
C VAL A 19 7.49 9.00 18.95
N SER A 20 6.74 10.08 18.76
CA SER A 20 5.69 10.53 19.69
C SER A 20 4.35 10.45 18.98
N VAL A 21 3.43 9.65 19.49
CA VAL A 21 2.12 9.43 18.87
C VAL A 21 1.05 10.22 19.62
N TYR A 22 0.27 10.98 18.85
CA TYR A 22 -0.88 11.76 19.30
C TYR A 22 -2.15 11.22 18.61
N PRO A 23 -3.35 11.53 19.11
CA PRO A 23 -4.60 11.00 18.54
C PRO A 23 -4.80 11.29 17.04
N SER A 24 -4.25 12.40 16.51
CA SER A 24 -4.42 12.81 15.11
C SER A 24 -3.14 12.84 14.29
N ARG A 25 -1.96 12.69 14.92
CA ARG A 25 -0.66 12.79 14.24
C ARG A 25 0.41 12.00 14.97
N ALA A 26 1.50 11.71 14.28
CA ALA A 26 2.73 11.22 14.90
C ALA A 26 3.87 12.16 14.56
N GLU A 27 4.69 12.49 15.56
CA GLU A 27 5.94 13.21 15.37
C GLU A 27 7.07 12.19 15.32
N VAL A 28 7.80 12.15 14.21
CA VAL A 28 8.93 11.22 14.00
C VAL A 28 10.21 12.03 13.93
N THR A 29 11.14 11.77 14.84
CA THR A 29 12.48 12.37 14.81
C THR A 29 13.45 11.44 14.12
N ARG A 30 14.09 11.91 13.05
CA ARG A 30 15.15 11.20 12.33
C ARG A 30 16.48 11.93 12.49
N ILE A 31 17.56 11.17 12.58
CA ILE A 31 18.93 11.70 12.65
C ILE A 31 19.66 11.36 11.36
N PHE A 32 20.25 12.38 10.73
CA PHE A 32 21.15 12.26 9.60
C PHE A 32 22.57 12.60 10.07
N LYS A 33 23.55 11.74 9.78
CA LYS A 33 24.96 11.99 10.03
C LYS A 33 25.63 12.30 8.70
N LEU A 34 26.22 13.48 8.58
CA LEU A 34 26.82 13.95 7.34
C LEU A 34 28.16 14.65 7.60
N SER A 35 29.08 14.50 6.65
CA SER A 35 30.36 15.22 6.65
C SER A 35 30.19 16.51 5.85
N VAL A 36 30.36 17.65 6.52
CA VAL A 36 30.33 18.97 5.89
C VAL A 36 31.74 19.44 5.53
N GLU A 37 31.85 20.19 4.44
CA GLU A 37 33.09 20.91 4.10
C GLU A 37 33.05 22.36 4.62
N PRO A 38 34.20 23.01 4.88
CA PRO A 38 34.23 24.43 5.18
C PRO A 38 33.57 25.27 4.07
N GLY A 39 32.57 26.07 4.43
CA GLY A 39 31.84 26.92 3.48
C GLY A 39 30.36 26.54 3.34
N GLN A 40 29.79 26.78 2.15
CA GLN A 40 28.38 26.53 1.86
C GLN A 40 28.16 25.06 1.45
N ASN A 41 27.27 24.38 2.17
CA ASN A 41 26.83 23.02 1.87
C ASN A 41 25.33 23.04 1.60
N LEU A 42 24.91 22.53 0.45
CA LEU A 42 23.52 22.31 0.08
C LEU A 42 23.16 20.85 0.37
N VAL A 43 22.35 20.63 1.40
CA VAL A 43 21.86 19.29 1.78
C VAL A 43 20.48 19.08 1.18
N LYS A 44 20.30 17.97 0.45
CA LYS A 44 19.03 17.55 -0.13
C LYS A 44 18.64 16.20 0.47
N ILE A 45 17.46 16.14 1.08
CA ILE A 45 16.89 14.90 1.63
C ILE A 45 15.68 14.53 0.78
N ASN A 46 15.78 13.42 0.06
CA ASN A 46 14.74 12.86 -0.78
C ASN A 46 13.94 11.79 -0.02
N GLY A 47 12.80 11.37 -0.58
CA GLY A 47 12.02 10.25 -0.03
C GLY A 47 11.38 10.53 1.33
N LEU A 48 11.16 11.79 1.69
CA LEU A 48 10.34 12.14 2.84
C LEU A 48 8.90 11.64 2.64
N PRO A 49 8.18 11.23 3.71
CA PRO A 49 6.80 10.79 3.59
C PRO A 49 5.90 11.85 2.92
N ASN A 50 4.94 11.41 2.12
CA ASN A 50 3.99 12.31 1.45
C ASN A 50 2.97 12.92 2.43
N ASP A 51 2.71 12.23 3.55
CA ASP A 51 1.72 12.63 4.56
C ASP A 51 2.31 13.51 5.66
N LEU A 52 3.40 14.25 5.35
CA LEU A 52 3.84 15.32 6.24
C LEU A 52 2.69 16.31 6.37
N GLU A 53 2.20 16.50 7.60
CA GLU A 53 1.19 17.50 7.89
C GLU A 53 1.65 18.81 7.25
N SER A 54 0.76 19.53 6.59
CA SER A 54 1.04 20.89 6.15
C SER A 54 0.09 21.79 6.92
N ASP A 55 0.55 22.95 7.39
CA ASP A 55 -0.38 24.00 7.85
C ASP A 55 -1.31 24.49 6.71
N ALA A 56 -1.20 23.89 5.51
CA ALA A 56 -1.99 24.18 4.33
C ALA A 56 -3.13 23.17 4.11
N VAL A 57 -4.09 23.09 5.04
CA VAL A 57 -5.46 22.72 4.67
C VAL A 57 -6.45 23.74 5.22
N ARG A 58 -6.61 24.86 4.49
CA ARG A 58 -7.93 25.47 4.24
C ARG A 58 -7.87 26.28 2.94
N TYR A 59 -8.24 25.69 1.81
CA TYR A 59 -9.19 26.29 0.87
C TYR A 59 -9.69 25.21 -0.08
N GLY A 60 -11.02 25.11 -0.19
CA GLY A 60 -11.71 24.08 -0.96
C GLY A 60 -11.48 24.19 -2.47
N SER A 61 -11.72 23.06 -3.12
CA SER A 61 -12.18 22.91 -4.51
C SER A 61 -12.14 24.18 -5.39
N SER A 62 -11.02 24.41 -6.06
CA SER A 62 -10.95 24.90 -7.45
C SER A 62 -9.51 25.15 -7.89
N HIS A 63 -9.21 24.76 -9.12
CA HIS A 63 -7.99 25.05 -9.86
C HIS A 63 -7.39 26.42 -9.54
N ARG A 64 -6.16 26.47 -9.02
CA ARG A 64 -5.14 27.47 -9.41
C ARG A 64 -3.77 27.14 -8.79
N ARG A 65 -2.74 27.27 -9.63
CA ARG A 65 -1.30 27.37 -9.31
C ARG A 65 -1.08 28.29 -8.10
N PHE A 66 -0.56 27.75 -6.99
CA PHE A 66 0.02 28.57 -5.92
C PHE A 66 1.31 27.94 -5.41
N LYS A 67 2.33 28.80 -5.26
CA LYS A 67 3.61 28.50 -4.63
C LYS A 67 3.34 28.21 -3.15
N TYR A 68 3.95 27.16 -2.61
CA TYR A 68 3.89 26.87 -1.18
C TYR A 68 5.21 27.29 -0.52
N ASP A 69 5.14 28.32 0.32
CA ASP A 69 5.93 28.42 1.54
C ASP A 69 4.97 28.41 2.74
N ALA A 70 5.49 28.05 3.93
CA ALA A 70 5.08 28.48 5.27
C ALA A 70 5.44 27.39 6.30
N ASN A 71 6.46 27.68 7.10
CA ASN A 71 7.13 26.84 8.11
C ASN A 71 6.20 26.12 9.11
N GLY A 72 5.61 24.99 8.72
CA GLY A 72 4.69 24.24 9.57
C GLY A 72 5.26 23.00 10.27
N ASN A 73 5.87 22.06 9.55
CA ASN A 73 5.89 20.67 10.06
C ASN A 73 7.19 19.86 9.92
N VAL A 74 8.24 20.46 9.34
CA VAL A 74 9.58 19.90 9.38
C VAL A 74 10.45 20.79 10.23
N ARG A 75 10.85 20.27 11.40
CA ARG A 75 11.82 20.92 12.28
C ARG A 75 13.18 20.29 12.02
N VAL A 76 14.18 21.12 11.79
CA VAL A 76 15.58 20.69 11.67
C VAL A 76 16.39 21.28 12.80
N GLU A 77 17.26 20.45 13.36
CA GLU A 77 18.20 20.83 14.42
C GLU A 77 19.60 20.44 13.97
N GLY A 78 20.52 21.39 14.00
CA GLY A 78 21.93 21.14 13.74
C GLY A 78 22.64 20.78 15.03
N ARG A 79 23.36 19.65 15.05
CA ARG A 79 24.30 19.30 16.12
C ARG A 79 25.71 19.30 15.56
N GLY A 80 26.47 20.36 15.85
CA GLY A 80 27.85 20.49 15.39
C GLY A 80 28.29 21.94 15.15
N LEU A 81 29.40 22.11 14.45
CA LEU A 81 30.02 23.41 14.15
C LEU A 81 29.43 24.11 12.90
N ALA A 82 28.33 23.60 12.36
CA ALA A 82 27.66 24.13 11.17
C ALA A 82 26.33 24.77 11.54
N THR A 83 25.99 25.87 10.87
CA THR A 83 24.72 26.58 11.04
C THR A 83 23.79 26.28 9.87
N ILE A 84 22.57 25.83 10.17
CA ILE A 84 21.53 25.58 9.17
C ILE A 84 20.86 26.90 8.80
N HIS A 85 20.70 27.13 7.50
CA HIS A 85 19.97 28.26 6.92
C HIS A 85 19.18 27.78 5.69
N ASP A 86 18.14 28.53 5.31
CA ASP A 86 17.36 28.32 4.07
C ASP A 86 16.75 26.91 3.91
N VAL A 87 16.02 26.46 4.95
CA VAL A 87 15.31 25.18 4.93
C VAL A 87 14.05 25.28 4.10
N THR A 88 13.93 24.42 3.09
CA THR A 88 12.74 24.34 2.24
C THR A 88 12.28 22.89 2.08
N VAL A 89 10.98 22.70 1.92
CA VAL A 89 10.36 21.38 1.70
C VAL A 89 9.54 21.46 0.44
N TRP A 90 9.69 20.46 -0.43
CA TRP A 90 9.01 20.40 -1.71
C TRP A 90 8.38 19.03 -1.89
N VAL A 91 7.14 19.01 -2.40
CA VAL A 91 6.51 17.77 -2.84
C VAL A 91 7.17 17.37 -4.15
N MET A 92 7.84 16.21 -4.16
CA MET A 92 8.35 15.64 -5.40
C MET A 92 7.16 15.09 -6.21
N PRO A 93 7.02 15.45 -7.50
CA PRO A 93 6.04 14.80 -8.34
C PRO A 93 6.36 13.30 -8.37
N ALA A 94 5.34 12.46 -8.24
CA ALA A 94 5.49 11.03 -8.43
C ALA A 94 6.19 10.80 -9.78
N SER A 95 7.29 10.04 -9.79
CA SER A 95 7.92 9.62 -11.03
C SER A 95 6.82 9.01 -11.90
N SER A 96 6.64 9.54 -13.11
CA SER A 96 5.72 8.97 -14.11
C SER A 96 6.15 7.57 -14.57
N GLU A 97 7.27 7.09 -14.06
CA GLU A 97 7.89 5.81 -14.35
C GLU A 97 7.78 4.93 -13.10
N LEU A 98 6.55 4.67 -12.67
CA LEU A 98 6.28 3.30 -12.27
C LEU A 98 6.27 2.56 -13.60
N GLU A 99 7.41 1.97 -13.98
CA GLU A 99 7.36 0.77 -14.83
C GLU A 99 6.34 -0.11 -14.12
N ILE A 100 5.10 -0.14 -14.62
CA ILE A 100 4.11 -1.11 -14.19
C ILE A 100 4.82 -2.42 -14.52
N PRO A 101 5.40 -3.12 -13.54
CA PRO A 101 6.23 -4.26 -13.86
C PRO A 101 5.30 -5.21 -14.59
N ALA A 102 5.73 -5.88 -15.65
CA ALA A 102 4.89 -6.86 -16.35
C ALA A 102 4.17 -7.83 -15.37
N ALA A 103 4.77 -8.02 -14.18
CA ALA A 103 4.19 -8.70 -13.02
C ALA A 103 2.85 -8.13 -12.50
N LEU A 104 2.59 -6.82 -12.54
CA LEU A 104 1.31 -6.26 -12.10
C LEU A 104 0.18 -6.67 -13.05
N SER A 105 0.40 -6.59 -14.35
CA SER A 105 -0.57 -7.05 -15.36
C SER A 105 -0.83 -8.55 -15.22
N ASP A 106 0.22 -9.35 -15.02
CA ASP A 106 0.07 -10.80 -14.78
C ASP A 106 -0.68 -11.10 -13.48
N LEU A 107 -0.41 -10.36 -12.40
CA LEU A 107 -1.13 -10.48 -11.12
C LEU A 107 -2.60 -10.07 -11.25
N GLU A 108 -2.91 -9.00 -11.99
CA GLU A 108 -4.29 -8.58 -12.26
C GLU A 108 -5.05 -9.61 -13.09
N GLU A 109 -4.42 -10.16 -14.13
CA GLU A 109 -4.99 -11.25 -14.90
C GLU A 109 -5.20 -12.51 -14.04
N ARG A 110 -4.24 -12.86 -13.18
CA ARG A 110 -4.35 -14.01 -12.29
C ARG A 110 -5.47 -13.81 -11.27
N LYS A 111 -5.58 -12.62 -10.67
CA LYS A 111 -6.71 -12.25 -9.81
C LYS A 111 -8.04 -12.44 -10.53
N LYS A 112 -8.17 -11.91 -11.75
CA LYS A 112 -9.39 -12.05 -12.56
C LYS A 112 -9.72 -13.50 -12.90
N ARG A 113 -8.72 -14.33 -13.18
CA ARG A 113 -8.90 -15.78 -13.41
C ARG A 113 -9.46 -16.49 -12.17
N ILE A 114 -8.91 -16.19 -11.00
CA ILE A 114 -9.35 -16.76 -9.71
C ILE A 114 -10.77 -16.30 -9.36
N GLU A 115 -11.08 -15.01 -9.50
CA GLU A 115 -12.43 -14.48 -9.24
C GLU A 115 -13.50 -15.15 -10.13
N ASN A 116 -13.21 -15.30 -11.42
CA ASN A 116 -14.09 -16.00 -12.35
C ASN A 116 -14.27 -17.49 -11.99
N ALA A 117 -13.19 -18.17 -11.58
CA ALA A 117 -13.26 -19.56 -11.15
C ALA A 117 -14.11 -19.72 -9.87
N LEU A 118 -13.92 -18.82 -8.90
CA LEU A 118 -14.69 -18.77 -7.67
C LEU A 118 -16.19 -18.54 -7.95
N GLU A 119 -16.52 -17.62 -8.86
CA GLU A 119 -17.92 -17.37 -9.22
C GLU A 119 -18.57 -18.59 -9.87
N ARG A 120 -17.85 -19.29 -10.77
CA ARG A 120 -18.34 -20.52 -11.40
C ARG A 120 -18.59 -21.62 -10.38
N ASN A 121 -17.65 -21.85 -9.47
CA ASN A 121 -17.80 -22.88 -8.42
C ASN A 121 -18.96 -22.57 -7.47
N LYS A 122 -19.14 -21.30 -7.06
CA LYS A 122 -20.30 -20.88 -6.27
C LYS A 122 -21.64 -21.16 -6.98
N LYS A 123 -21.72 -20.93 -8.30
CA LYS A 123 -22.91 -21.25 -9.09
C LYS A 123 -23.15 -22.76 -9.17
N MET A 124 -22.09 -23.56 -9.33
CA MET A 124 -22.20 -25.02 -9.34
C MET A 124 -22.67 -25.58 -8.00
N ASN A 125 -22.11 -25.12 -6.87
CA ASN A 125 -22.56 -25.55 -5.55
C ASN A 125 -24.03 -25.21 -5.32
N ARG A 126 -24.47 -23.97 -5.63
CA ARG A 126 -25.89 -23.60 -5.51
C ARG A 126 -26.80 -24.47 -6.38
N ALA A 127 -26.36 -24.85 -7.58
CA ALA A 127 -27.12 -25.74 -8.46
C ALA A 127 -27.24 -27.15 -7.86
N ALA A 128 -26.16 -27.67 -7.28
CA ALA A 128 -26.14 -28.96 -6.59
C ALA A 128 -27.01 -28.95 -5.31
N GLU A 129 -26.93 -27.88 -4.50
CA GLU A 129 -27.84 -27.65 -3.35
C GLU A 129 -29.30 -27.60 -3.79
N SER A 130 -29.59 -26.88 -4.88
CA SER A 130 -30.95 -26.78 -5.43
C SER A 130 -31.47 -28.14 -5.91
N TYR A 131 -30.61 -28.96 -6.54
CA TYR A 131 -30.96 -30.31 -6.96
C TYR A 131 -31.28 -31.21 -5.76
N LEU A 132 -30.45 -31.18 -4.71
CA LEU A 132 -30.71 -31.89 -3.46
C LEU A 132 -32.02 -31.45 -2.80
N PHE A 133 -32.31 -30.14 -2.81
CA PHE A 133 -33.55 -29.61 -2.24
C PHE A 133 -34.80 -30.01 -3.05
N MET A 134 -34.69 -30.13 -4.38
CA MET A 134 -35.80 -30.56 -5.25
C MET A 134 -36.11 -32.05 -5.16
N LEU A 135 -35.19 -32.88 -4.66
CA LEU A 135 -35.45 -34.30 -4.44
C LEU A 135 -36.49 -34.49 -3.33
N GLN A 136 -37.71 -34.88 -3.73
CA GLN A 136 -38.76 -35.24 -2.78
C GLN A 136 -38.39 -36.54 -2.04
N VAL A 137 -38.40 -36.47 -0.71
CA VAL A 137 -38.07 -37.56 0.24
C VAL A 137 -38.88 -38.85 0.02
N GLY A 138 -39.97 -38.81 -0.77
CA GLY A 138 -40.76 -39.99 -1.14
C GLY A 138 -40.27 -40.78 -2.38
N GLN A 139 -39.26 -40.30 -3.10
CA GLN A 139 -38.77 -40.89 -4.37
C GLN A 139 -37.41 -41.59 -4.25
N VAL A 140 -36.70 -41.45 -3.12
CA VAL A 140 -35.35 -41.97 -2.93
C VAL A 140 -35.37 -42.97 -1.78
N LYS A 141 -34.90 -44.21 -2.03
CA LYS A 141 -34.76 -45.21 -0.94
C LYS A 141 -33.69 -44.71 0.04
N ALA A 142 -33.85 -44.98 1.34
CA ALA A 142 -32.90 -44.52 2.36
C ALA A 142 -31.44 -44.90 2.03
N ASP A 143 -31.25 -46.10 1.46
CA ASP A 143 -29.95 -46.66 1.06
C ASP A 143 -29.31 -45.95 -0.16
N GLU A 144 -30.09 -45.18 -0.91
CA GLU A 144 -29.64 -44.38 -2.06
C GLU A 144 -29.33 -42.93 -1.67
N LEU A 145 -29.87 -42.46 -0.54
CA LEU A 145 -29.65 -41.12 -0.01
C LEU A 145 -28.21 -40.94 0.50
N ASP A 146 -27.66 -41.94 1.19
CA ASP A 146 -26.27 -41.93 1.67
C ASP A 146 -25.28 -41.81 0.51
N LYS A 147 -25.49 -42.58 -0.56
CA LYS A 147 -24.65 -42.54 -1.77
C LYS A 147 -24.73 -41.19 -2.49
N LEU A 148 -25.90 -40.55 -2.46
CA LEU A 148 -26.10 -39.25 -3.07
C LEU A 148 -25.40 -38.14 -2.27
N LEU A 149 -25.47 -38.19 -0.94
CA LEU A 149 -24.77 -37.27 -0.04
C LEU A 149 -23.24 -37.43 -0.15
N GLU A 150 -22.73 -38.66 -0.19
CA GLU A 150 -21.30 -38.93 -0.44
C GLU A 150 -20.86 -38.40 -1.82
N GLY A 151 -21.71 -38.55 -2.84
CA GLY A 151 -21.46 -38.02 -4.17
C GLY A 151 -21.39 -36.49 -4.21
N TYR A 152 -22.30 -35.82 -3.49
CA TYR A 152 -22.29 -34.37 -3.34
C TYR A 152 -21.01 -33.87 -2.64
N ASP A 153 -20.63 -34.51 -1.52
CA ASP A 153 -19.46 -34.13 -0.73
C ASP A 153 -18.15 -34.33 -1.52
N MET A 154 -18.07 -35.43 -2.28
CA MET A 154 -16.96 -35.67 -3.23
C MET A 154 -16.89 -34.63 -4.34
N VAL A 155 -18.03 -34.14 -4.84
CA VAL A 155 -18.04 -33.08 -5.87
C VAL A 155 -17.64 -31.73 -5.27
N GLY A 156 -18.14 -31.40 -4.08
CA GLY A 156 -17.78 -30.19 -3.34
C GLY A 156 -16.27 -30.09 -3.08
N THR A 157 -15.69 -31.15 -2.50
CA THR A 157 -14.25 -31.23 -2.23
C THR A 157 -13.41 -31.09 -3.50
N LYS A 158 -13.79 -31.74 -4.62
CA LYS A 158 -13.10 -31.57 -5.91
C LYS A 158 -13.20 -30.14 -6.48
N LEU A 159 -14.26 -29.40 -6.16
CA LEU A 159 -14.41 -28.01 -6.60
C LEU A 159 -13.57 -27.07 -5.71
N ASP A 160 -13.46 -27.36 -4.42
CA ASP A 160 -12.63 -26.63 -3.47
C ASP A 160 -11.13 -26.82 -3.76
N ASP A 161 -10.69 -28.06 -4.02
CA ASP A 161 -9.31 -28.36 -4.41
C ASP A 161 -8.92 -27.61 -5.69
N LYS A 162 -9.84 -27.53 -6.66
CA LYS A 162 -9.64 -26.73 -7.88
C LYS A 162 -9.53 -25.23 -7.63
N ILE A 163 -10.06 -24.70 -6.53
CA ILE A 163 -9.90 -23.29 -6.15
C ILE A 163 -8.51 -23.09 -5.52
N LEU A 164 -8.03 -24.07 -4.76
CA LEU A 164 -6.74 -24.00 -4.07
C LEU A 164 -5.54 -24.22 -5.01
N ASP A 165 -5.71 -24.98 -6.09
CA ASP A 165 -4.64 -25.31 -7.07
C ASP A 165 -4.48 -24.28 -8.23
N LEU A 166 -5.22 -23.16 -8.23
CA LEU A 166 -5.16 -22.08 -9.25
C LEU A 166 -4.39 -20.83 -8.75
#